data_AF-A0A0R3QYH1-F1
#
_entry.id   AF-A0A0R3QYH1-F1
#
_cell.length_a   1.000
_cell.length_b   1.000
_cell.length_c   1.000
_cell.angle_alpha   90.00
_cell.angle_beta   90.00
_cell.angle_gamma   90.00
#
_symmetry.space_group_name_H-M   'P 1'
#
loop_
_entity.id
_entity.type
_entity.pdbx_description
1 polymer ?
#
loop_
_entity_poly.entity_id
_entity_poly.type
_entity_poly.pdbx_seq_one_letter_code
_entity_poly.pdbx_strand_id
1 'polypeptide(L)'
;MRQSFGIVLDDGIMAIKSVLVSVDHTFREINPWKLVIGTAVSVILLQRIQRIWRASEQPIHLRLLGKVFSVICSLPSIRKRFEKELGYTQQKFFREIHKCDNTGLFFFMLPESGMDSVEIISIAEQYDAMTELNVLSGKVSGAVYTDQNSKQSDLLSKIFDIYAYANPLHPDIFAGCRKMEAEIVHIVGNLFHGGSNCRGTVYLNHVTSGGTESILLAMLSYRNYANVKGISEPEILVPITAHAAFDKAAHLFRMRIRHIPVGNNQKVDIDKMKQAISSDTCVLVGSAPNFPTGTMDDIEQIAQLGQKYNIPVHVDACLGGFLIVFMEECGYPLMPFDFRLSGVTSISCDTHKVCVLFRNLRCALYL
;
A
#
# COMPACT_ATOMS: atom_id res chain seq x y z
N MET A 1 42.73 24.88 34.26
CA MET A 1 42.01 24.22 33.15
C MET A 1 41.59 25.14 31.99
N ARG A 2 41.55 26.48 32.12
CA ARG A 2 41.16 27.38 31.01
C ARG A 2 42.27 27.75 30.00
N GLN A 3 43.56 27.67 30.37
CA GLN A 3 44.67 28.03 29.47
C GLN A 3 45.01 26.97 28.40
N SER A 4 44.78 25.68 28.69
CA SER A 4 45.06 24.59 27.74
C SER A 4 44.06 24.55 26.57
N PHE A 5 42.86 25.10 26.74
CA PHE A 5 41.83 25.10 25.69
C PHE A 5 42.05 26.18 24.62
N GLY A 6 42.73 27.29 24.96
CA GLY A 6 43.03 28.38 24.02
C GLY A 6 44.15 28.03 23.04
N ILE A 7 45.17 27.32 23.50
CA ILE A 7 46.33 26.91 22.68
C ILE A 7 45.93 25.88 21.63
N VAL A 8 45.07 24.92 21.99
CA VAL A 8 44.55 23.90 21.05
C VAL A 8 43.66 24.51 19.97
N LEU A 9 42.95 25.60 20.28
CA LEU A 9 42.12 26.32 19.31
C LEU A 9 42.98 27.08 18.29
N ASP A 10 44.06 27.75 18.74
CA ASP A 10 44.98 28.49 17.89
C ASP A 10 45.81 27.58 16.97
N ASP A 11 46.28 26.42 17.47
CA ASP A 11 46.97 25.42 16.66
C ASP A 11 46.04 24.81 15.59
N GLY A 12 44.77 24.57 15.95
CA GLY A 12 43.74 24.12 15.01
C GLY A 12 43.47 25.16 13.91
N ILE A 13 43.39 26.45 14.25
CA ILE A 13 43.18 27.53 13.29
C ILE A 13 44.39 27.69 12.35
N MET A 14 45.61 27.57 12.87
CA MET A 14 46.85 27.60 12.07
C MET A 14 46.96 26.41 11.12
N ALA A 15 46.56 25.21 11.56
CA ALA A 15 46.50 24.02 10.72
C ALA A 15 45.47 24.18 9.57
N ILE A 16 44.29 24.74 9.85
CA ILE A 16 43.28 25.00 8.80
C ILE A 16 43.81 26.02 7.79
N LYS A 17 44.48 27.09 8.24
CA LYS A 17 45.09 28.09 7.34
C LYS A 17 46.20 27.50 6.47
N SER A 18 47.06 26.64 7.01
CA SER A 18 48.13 26.02 6.22
C SER A 18 47.58 25.07 5.15
N VAL A 19 46.52 24.32 5.48
CA VAL A 19 45.80 23.47 4.53
C VAL A 19 45.15 24.32 3.44
N LEU A 20 44.48 25.42 3.78
CA LEU A 20 43.88 26.35 2.81
C LEU A 20 44.91 26.90 1.82
N VAL A 21 46.07 27.34 2.32
CA VAL A 21 47.16 27.88 1.48
C VAL A 21 47.73 26.79 0.57
N SER A 22 47.87 25.57 1.07
CA SER A 22 48.35 24.43 0.29
C SER A 22 47.35 24.02 -0.81
N VAL A 23 46.05 24.03 -0.49
CA VAL A 23 44.96 23.78 -1.43
C VAL A 23 44.95 24.86 -2.52
N ASP A 24 44.99 26.15 -2.15
CA ASP A 24 45.04 27.26 -3.10
C ASP A 24 46.27 27.18 -4.02
N HIS A 25 47.43 26.83 -3.48
CA HIS A 25 48.65 26.67 -4.27
C HIS A 25 48.53 25.52 -5.28
N THR A 26 47.85 24.44 -4.91
CA THR A 26 47.63 23.27 -5.79
C THR A 26 46.62 23.57 -6.89
N PHE A 27 45.60 24.39 -6.60
CA PHE A 27 44.53 24.73 -7.54
C PHE A 27 44.82 25.96 -8.41
N ARG A 28 45.87 26.75 -8.10
CA ARG A 28 46.32 27.92 -8.90
C ARG A 28 46.67 27.59 -10.35
N GLU A 29 47.13 26.37 -10.63
CA GLU A 29 47.51 25.94 -11.98
C GLU A 29 46.31 25.51 -12.85
N ILE A 30 45.12 25.39 -12.25
CA ILE A 30 43.92 24.89 -12.91
C ILE A 30 43.00 26.06 -13.27
N ASN A 31 42.62 26.15 -14.55
CA ASN A 31 41.66 27.16 -15.00
C ASN A 31 40.34 27.10 -14.20
N PRO A 32 39.82 28.24 -13.70
CA PRO A 32 38.65 28.27 -12.81
C PRO A 32 37.42 27.51 -13.35
N TRP A 33 37.18 27.57 -14.66
CA TRP A 33 36.06 26.86 -15.28
C TRP A 33 36.18 25.33 -15.21
N LYS A 34 37.40 24.77 -15.26
CA LYS A 34 37.63 23.32 -15.12
C LYS A 34 37.32 22.85 -13.70
N LEU A 35 37.64 23.68 -12.71
CA LEU A 35 37.31 23.45 -11.31
C LEU A 35 35.79 23.43 -11.07
N VAL A 36 35.07 24.41 -11.63
CA VAL A 36 33.60 24.50 -11.53
C VAL A 36 32.93 23.32 -12.23
N ILE A 37 33.36 22.96 -13.45
CA ILE A 37 32.80 21.80 -14.16
C ILE A 37 33.17 20.50 -13.44
N GLY A 38 34.42 20.34 -12.99
CA GLY A 38 34.88 19.14 -12.28
C GLY A 38 34.11 18.92 -10.98
N THR A 39 33.86 19.98 -10.20
CA THR A 39 33.04 19.90 -8.98
C THR A 39 31.58 19.59 -9.31
N ALA A 40 30.97 20.28 -10.28
CA ALA A 40 29.59 20.01 -10.70
C ALA A 40 29.40 18.55 -11.17
N VAL A 41 30.29 18.05 -12.03
CA VAL A 41 30.27 16.66 -12.52
C VAL A 41 30.46 15.69 -11.36
N SER A 42 31.42 15.94 -10.47
CA SER A 42 31.68 15.07 -9.31
C SER A 42 30.47 14.97 -8.38
N VAL A 43 29.80 16.10 -8.10
CA VAL A 43 28.57 16.15 -7.29
C VAL A 43 27.43 15.39 -7.97
N ILE A 44 27.23 15.60 -9.28
CA ILE A 44 26.20 14.87 -10.04
C ILE A 44 26.49 13.36 -10.03
N LEU A 45 27.75 12.96 -10.20
CA LEU A 45 28.16 11.55 -10.17
C LEU A 45 27.94 10.93 -8.79
N LEU A 46 28.33 11.63 -7.72
CA LEU A 46 28.08 11.22 -6.33
C LEU A 46 26.59 11.08 -6.05
N GLN A 47 25.77 12.05 -6.43
CA GLN A 47 24.32 11.96 -6.28
C GLN A 47 23.71 10.79 -7.05
N ARG A 48 24.24 10.50 -8.25
CA ARG A 48 23.77 9.39 -9.08
C ARG A 48 24.19 8.04 -8.50
N ILE A 49 25.41 7.93 -7.97
CA ILE A 49 25.89 6.74 -7.26
C ILE A 49 25.06 6.52 -5.99
N GLN A 50 24.83 7.57 -5.18
CA GLN A 50 23.99 7.47 -3.98
C GLN A 50 22.57 7.05 -4.31
N ARG A 51 21.95 7.63 -5.35
CA ARG A 51 20.62 7.19 -5.82
C ARG A 51 20.60 5.74 -6.24
N ILE A 52 21.59 5.30 -7.04
CA ILE A 52 21.68 3.89 -7.45
C ILE A 52 21.83 3.00 -6.21
N TRP A 53 22.65 3.39 -5.23
CA TRP A 53 22.83 2.62 -4.01
C TRP A 53 21.52 2.52 -3.24
N ARG A 54 20.83 3.63 -3.01
CA ARG A 54 19.58 3.72 -2.24
C ARG A 54 18.32 3.20 -2.95
N ALA A 55 18.34 3.04 -4.27
CA ALA A 55 17.17 2.68 -5.08
C ALA A 55 16.48 1.34 -4.71
N SER A 56 17.09 0.50 -3.88
CA SER A 56 16.60 -0.84 -3.52
C SER A 56 17.44 -1.43 -2.38
N GLU A 57 16.80 -2.09 -1.43
CA GLU A 57 17.49 -2.73 -0.30
C GLU A 57 18.27 -3.99 -0.70
N GLN A 58 18.13 -4.47 -1.95
CA GLN A 58 18.89 -5.63 -2.40
C GLN A 58 20.38 -5.30 -2.54
N PRO A 59 21.28 -6.17 -2.02
CA PRO A 59 22.71 -5.96 -2.15
C PRO A 59 23.11 -5.91 -3.64
N ILE A 60 24.12 -5.09 -3.94
CA ILE A 60 24.52 -4.72 -5.32
C ILE A 60 24.82 -5.95 -6.18
N HIS A 61 25.36 -7.03 -5.58
CA HIS A 61 25.64 -8.28 -6.29
C HIS A 61 24.36 -8.97 -6.81
N LEU A 62 23.25 -8.97 -6.04
CA LEU A 62 21.97 -9.54 -6.49
C LEU A 62 21.35 -8.72 -7.62
N ARG A 63 21.51 -7.40 -7.58
CA ARG A 63 21.04 -6.51 -8.66
C ARG A 63 21.84 -6.69 -9.94
N LEU A 64 23.16 -6.83 -9.82
CA LEU A 64 24.04 -7.18 -10.94
C LEU A 64 23.69 -8.55 -11.49
N LEU A 65 23.51 -9.55 -10.63
CA LEU A 65 23.04 -10.89 -11.01
C LEU A 65 21.70 -10.82 -11.73
N GLY A 66 20.74 -10.01 -11.27
CA GLY A 66 19.46 -9.82 -11.94
C GLY A 66 19.59 -9.19 -13.33
N LYS A 67 20.47 -8.20 -13.49
CA LYS A 67 20.77 -7.62 -14.81
C LYS A 67 21.49 -8.61 -15.72
N VAL A 68 22.50 -9.31 -15.22
CA VAL A 68 23.22 -10.35 -15.95
C VAL A 68 22.26 -11.47 -16.36
N PHE A 69 21.38 -11.90 -15.45
CA PHE A 69 20.33 -12.87 -15.72
C PHE A 69 19.36 -12.37 -16.80
N SER A 70 18.94 -11.11 -16.75
CA SER A 70 18.09 -10.52 -17.80
C SER A 70 18.80 -10.50 -19.16
N VAL A 71 20.10 -10.19 -19.20
CA VAL A 71 20.89 -10.23 -20.43
C VAL A 71 21.04 -11.66 -20.94
N ILE A 72 21.31 -12.62 -20.06
CA ILE A 72 21.35 -14.05 -20.39
C ILE A 72 19.98 -14.50 -20.93
N CYS A 73 18.88 -14.09 -20.32
CA CYS A 73 17.52 -14.40 -20.78
C CYS A 73 17.18 -13.76 -22.13
N SER A 74 17.87 -12.70 -22.53
CA SER A 74 17.69 -12.06 -23.83
C SER A 74 18.39 -12.81 -24.98
N LEU A 75 19.29 -13.75 -24.68
CA LEU A 75 19.96 -14.57 -25.70
C LEU A 75 18.93 -15.43 -26.45
N PRO A 76 18.98 -15.52 -27.79
CA PRO A 76 17.93 -16.15 -28.60
C PRO A 76 17.58 -17.59 -28.17
N SER A 77 18.59 -18.41 -27.86
CA SER A 77 18.40 -19.81 -27.45
C SER A 77 17.72 -19.95 -26.09
N ILE A 78 18.03 -19.05 -25.16
CA ILE A 78 17.46 -19.05 -23.80
C ILE A 78 16.08 -18.43 -23.84
N ARG A 79 15.90 -17.33 -24.57
CA ARG A 79 14.60 -16.70 -24.82
C ARG A 79 13.61 -17.70 -25.44
N LYS A 80 14.03 -18.48 -26.44
CA LYS A 80 13.18 -19.52 -27.05
C LYS A 80 12.75 -20.60 -26.04
N ARG A 81 13.63 -20.95 -25.08
CA ARG A 81 13.30 -21.88 -23.99
C ARG A 81 12.35 -21.25 -22.97
N PHE A 82 12.58 -20.00 -22.58
CA PHE A 82 11.67 -19.24 -21.70
C PHE A 82 10.30 -19.05 -22.33
N GLU A 83 10.22 -18.69 -23.61
CA GLU A 83 8.96 -18.54 -24.36
C GLU A 83 8.22 -19.88 -24.44
N LYS A 84 8.93 -21.00 -24.56
CA LYS A 84 8.32 -22.34 -24.50
C LYS A 84 7.72 -22.65 -23.11
N GLU A 85 8.45 -22.37 -22.04
CA GLU A 85 7.96 -22.56 -20.66
C GLU A 85 6.81 -21.60 -20.32
N LEU A 86 6.89 -20.34 -20.78
CA LEU A 86 5.82 -19.36 -20.69
C LEU A 86 4.58 -19.83 -21.45
N GLY A 87 4.75 -20.35 -22.67
CA GLY A 87 3.65 -20.90 -23.46
C GLY A 87 3.00 -22.11 -22.79
N TYR A 88 3.79 -23.03 -22.23
CA TYR A 88 3.29 -24.15 -21.43
C TYR A 88 2.53 -23.66 -20.19
N THR A 89 3.09 -22.68 -19.48
CA THR A 89 2.48 -22.08 -18.28
C THR A 89 1.18 -21.35 -18.63
N GLN A 90 1.15 -20.59 -19.72
CA GLN A 90 -0.05 -19.93 -20.23
C GLN A 90 -1.13 -20.95 -20.58
N GLN A 91 -0.79 -22.04 -21.26
CA GLN A 91 -1.73 -23.12 -21.56
C GLN A 91 -2.24 -23.79 -20.29
N LYS A 92 -1.37 -24.00 -19.30
CA LYS A 92 -1.75 -24.54 -18.00
C LYS A 92 -2.73 -23.61 -17.27
N PHE A 93 -2.43 -22.31 -17.20
CA PHE A 93 -3.35 -21.31 -16.65
C PHE A 93 -4.67 -21.28 -17.40
N PHE A 94 -4.64 -21.29 -18.73
CA PHE A 94 -5.84 -21.33 -19.55
C PHE A 94 -6.70 -22.53 -19.19
N ARG A 95 -6.10 -23.73 -19.08
CA ARG A 95 -6.81 -24.96 -18.69
C ARG A 95 -7.33 -24.93 -17.25
N GLU A 96 -6.57 -24.38 -16.31
CA GLU A 96 -7.00 -24.30 -14.90
C GLU A 96 -8.13 -23.29 -14.71
N ILE A 97 -8.07 -22.13 -15.37
CA ILE A 97 -9.11 -21.10 -15.30
C ILE A 97 -10.40 -21.56 -15.99
N HIS A 98 -10.29 -22.19 -17.17
CA HIS A 98 -11.44 -22.65 -17.96
C HIS A 98 -11.87 -24.08 -17.63
N LYS A 99 -11.40 -24.64 -16.51
CA LYS A 99 -11.75 -26.01 -16.11
C LYS A 99 -13.27 -26.21 -15.98
N CYS A 100 -14.00 -25.16 -15.59
CA CYS A 100 -15.44 -25.18 -15.39
C CYS A 100 -16.23 -24.70 -16.63
N ASP A 101 -15.55 -24.20 -17.66
CA ASP A 101 -16.17 -23.79 -18.93
C ASP A 101 -16.14 -24.97 -19.90
N ASN A 102 -17.27 -25.68 -19.96
CA ASN A 102 -17.44 -26.84 -20.84
C ASN A 102 -17.94 -26.46 -22.25
N THR A 103 -18.19 -25.17 -22.50
CA THR A 103 -18.79 -24.71 -23.77
C THR A 103 -17.73 -24.30 -24.78
N GLY A 104 -16.64 -23.67 -24.32
CA GLY A 104 -15.59 -23.13 -25.19
C GLY A 104 -16.08 -22.05 -26.18
N LEU A 105 -17.29 -21.52 -25.95
CA LEU A 105 -17.95 -20.53 -26.78
C LEU A 105 -17.73 -19.15 -26.17
N PHE A 106 -16.92 -18.33 -26.84
CA PHE A 106 -16.65 -16.97 -26.43
C PHE A 106 -17.18 -15.99 -27.47
N PHE A 107 -17.81 -14.91 -26.99
CA PHE A 107 -18.12 -13.76 -27.82
C PHE A 107 -16.83 -12.96 -28.06
N PHE A 108 -16.26 -13.06 -29.26
CA PHE A 108 -15.09 -12.27 -29.67
C PHE A 108 -15.46 -10.95 -30.35
N MET A 109 -16.72 -10.83 -30.78
CA MET A 109 -17.26 -9.67 -31.51
C MET A 109 -18.62 -9.30 -30.93
N LEU A 110 -18.99 -8.02 -31.04
CA LEU A 110 -20.33 -7.57 -30.72
C LEU A 110 -21.32 -8.17 -31.74
N PRO A 111 -22.50 -8.67 -31.33
CA PRO A 111 -23.51 -9.17 -32.25
C PRO A 111 -23.97 -8.09 -33.24
N GLU A 112 -24.26 -8.47 -34.49
CA GLU A 112 -24.70 -7.52 -35.53
C GLU A 112 -26.07 -6.91 -35.24
N SER A 113 -26.92 -7.61 -34.49
CA SER A 113 -28.21 -7.15 -34.00
C SER A 113 -28.31 -7.32 -32.49
N GLY A 114 -29.01 -6.41 -31.81
CA GLY A 114 -29.26 -6.53 -30.37
C GLY A 114 -29.95 -7.85 -30.01
N MET A 115 -29.44 -8.52 -28.98
CA MET A 115 -30.05 -9.73 -28.43
C MET A 115 -31.29 -9.38 -27.60
N ASP A 116 -32.22 -10.33 -27.51
CA ASP A 116 -33.38 -10.18 -26.63
C ASP A 116 -32.98 -10.29 -25.15
N SER A 117 -33.73 -9.58 -24.29
CA SER A 117 -33.49 -9.60 -22.84
C SER A 117 -33.56 -11.00 -22.23
N VAL A 118 -34.47 -11.86 -22.73
CA VAL A 118 -34.61 -13.24 -22.24
C VAL A 118 -33.40 -14.09 -22.62
N GLU A 119 -32.86 -13.88 -23.82
CA GLU A 119 -31.66 -14.56 -24.29
C GLU A 119 -30.43 -14.15 -23.47
N ILE A 120 -30.26 -12.85 -23.20
CA ILE A 120 -29.15 -12.32 -22.39
C ILE A 120 -29.21 -12.89 -20.97
N ILE A 121 -30.40 -12.93 -20.35
CA ILE A 121 -30.58 -13.50 -19.00
C ILE A 121 -30.27 -15.00 -19.02
N SER A 122 -30.72 -15.74 -20.02
CA SER A 122 -30.42 -17.17 -20.14
C SER A 122 -28.91 -17.44 -20.26
N ILE A 123 -28.16 -16.61 -20.99
CA ILE A 123 -26.70 -16.69 -21.05
C ILE A 123 -26.08 -16.45 -19.66
N ALA A 124 -26.56 -15.45 -18.91
CA ALA A 124 -26.09 -15.18 -17.57
C ALA A 124 -26.36 -16.36 -16.60
N GLU A 125 -27.53 -16.99 -16.68
CA GLU A 125 -27.88 -18.19 -15.91
C GLU A 125 -26.98 -19.38 -16.28
N GLN A 126 -26.65 -19.56 -17.56
CA GLN A 126 -25.72 -20.60 -18.00
C GLN A 126 -24.31 -20.37 -17.42
N TYR A 127 -23.85 -19.12 -17.37
CA TYR A 127 -22.56 -18.78 -16.77
C TYR A 127 -22.54 -18.96 -15.25
N ASP A 128 -23.63 -18.60 -14.57
CA ASP A 128 -23.76 -18.86 -13.13
C ASP A 128 -23.71 -20.36 -12.82
N ALA A 129 -24.38 -21.17 -13.64
CA ALA A 129 -24.38 -22.63 -13.55
C ALA A 129 -22.99 -23.29 -13.77
N MET A 130 -22.00 -22.57 -14.31
CA MET A 130 -20.60 -23.06 -14.40
C MET A 130 -19.92 -23.08 -13.03
N THR A 131 -20.51 -22.46 -12.01
CA THR A 131 -19.96 -22.45 -10.65
C THR A 131 -20.13 -23.84 -9.98
N GLU A 132 -19.16 -24.74 -10.17
CA GLU A 132 -19.21 -26.11 -9.62
C GLU A 132 -19.12 -26.14 -8.07
N LEU A 133 -18.48 -25.13 -7.48
CA LEU A 133 -18.29 -25.06 -6.03
C LEU A 133 -19.50 -24.46 -5.35
N ASN A 134 -20.14 -25.24 -4.49
CA ASN A 134 -21.22 -24.73 -3.65
C ASN A 134 -20.66 -23.78 -2.57
N VAL A 135 -20.68 -22.48 -2.86
CA VAL A 135 -20.23 -21.42 -1.93
C VAL A 135 -21.06 -21.42 -0.64
N LEU A 136 -22.35 -21.73 -0.71
CA LEU A 136 -23.26 -21.82 0.44
C LEU A 136 -22.91 -22.96 1.40
N SER A 137 -22.18 -23.98 0.92
CA SER A 137 -21.76 -25.10 1.77
C SER A 137 -20.68 -24.74 2.80
N GLY A 138 -20.20 -23.49 2.81
CA GLY A 138 -19.18 -23.00 3.76
C GLY A 138 -17.78 -23.56 3.52
N LYS A 139 -17.54 -24.21 2.37
CA LYS A 139 -16.26 -24.83 2.01
C LYS A 139 -15.28 -23.88 1.30
N VAL A 140 -15.72 -22.67 0.99
CA VAL A 140 -14.91 -21.65 0.32
C VAL A 140 -14.42 -20.65 1.37
N SER A 141 -13.10 -20.57 1.55
CA SER A 141 -12.50 -19.62 2.50
C SER A 141 -12.59 -18.19 1.97
N GLY A 142 -13.15 -17.28 2.77
CA GLY A 142 -13.39 -15.90 2.36
C GLY A 142 -14.38 -15.83 1.21
N ALA A 143 -14.01 -15.16 0.11
CA ALA A 143 -14.76 -14.98 -1.14
C ALA A 143 -16.16 -14.33 -1.00
N VAL A 144 -17.07 -14.95 -0.24
CA VAL A 144 -18.41 -14.46 0.09
C VAL A 144 -18.54 -14.38 1.61
N TYR A 145 -18.79 -13.18 2.11
CA TYR A 145 -18.83 -12.87 3.55
C TYR A 145 -20.26 -12.81 4.13
N THR A 146 -21.27 -13.11 3.31
CA THR A 146 -22.68 -13.18 3.70
C THR A 146 -23.14 -14.62 3.82
N ASP A 147 -24.14 -14.86 4.67
CA ASP A 147 -24.93 -16.09 4.71
C ASP A 147 -25.94 -16.18 3.53
N GLN A 148 -25.93 -15.21 2.60
CA GLN A 148 -26.87 -15.07 1.48
C GLN A 148 -28.33 -15.07 1.93
N ASN A 149 -28.61 -14.40 3.06
CA ASN A 149 -29.97 -14.22 3.53
C ASN A 149 -30.83 -13.52 2.46
N SER A 150 -31.94 -14.15 2.05
CA SER A 150 -32.82 -13.63 1.00
C SER A 150 -33.33 -12.23 1.29
N LYS A 151 -33.64 -11.92 2.55
CA LYS A 151 -34.07 -10.57 2.95
C LYS A 151 -32.99 -9.51 2.73
N GLN A 152 -31.73 -9.88 2.97
CA GLN A 152 -30.59 -8.99 2.76
C GLN A 152 -30.34 -8.78 1.26
N SER A 153 -30.32 -9.87 0.49
CA SER A 153 -30.16 -9.80 -0.96
C SER A 153 -31.26 -8.97 -1.63
N ASP A 154 -32.51 -9.14 -1.21
CA ASP A 154 -33.64 -8.34 -1.71
C ASP A 154 -33.50 -6.86 -1.39
N LEU A 155 -33.06 -6.52 -0.16
CA LEU A 155 -32.82 -5.15 0.25
C LEU A 155 -31.70 -4.52 -0.58
N LEU A 156 -30.58 -5.22 -0.71
CA LEU A 156 -29.42 -4.78 -1.48
C LEU A 156 -29.82 -4.56 -2.95
N SER A 157 -30.45 -5.53 -3.61
CA SER A 157 -30.92 -5.40 -4.99
C SER A 157 -31.84 -4.20 -5.20
N LYS A 158 -32.77 -3.93 -4.26
CA LYS A 158 -33.65 -2.75 -4.31
C LYS A 158 -32.87 -1.44 -4.17
N ILE A 159 -31.89 -1.38 -3.28
CA ILE A 159 -31.04 -0.18 -3.14
C ILE A 159 -30.23 0.04 -4.42
N PHE A 160 -29.68 -1.03 -5.00
CA PHE A 160 -28.95 -0.95 -6.26
C PHE A 160 -29.84 -0.42 -7.40
N ASP A 161 -31.07 -0.92 -7.52
CA ASP A 161 -32.04 -0.46 -8.52
C ASP A 161 -32.32 1.05 -8.40
N ILE A 162 -32.52 1.56 -7.17
CA ILE A 162 -32.75 3.00 -6.92
C ILE A 162 -31.56 3.86 -7.37
N TYR A 163 -30.32 3.37 -7.19
CA TYR A 163 -29.10 4.14 -7.43
C TYR A 163 -28.30 3.68 -8.66
N ALA A 164 -28.87 2.85 -9.54
CA ALA A 164 -28.15 2.21 -10.66
C ALA A 164 -27.49 3.22 -11.62
N TYR A 165 -28.09 4.41 -11.76
CA TYR A 165 -27.59 5.50 -12.60
C TYR A 165 -26.95 6.64 -11.82
N ALA A 166 -26.78 6.49 -10.51
CA ALA A 166 -26.15 7.51 -9.68
C ALA A 166 -24.65 7.59 -9.97
N ASN A 167 -24.15 8.81 -10.19
CA ASN A 167 -22.74 9.07 -10.41
C ASN A 167 -22.23 10.10 -9.38
N PRO A 168 -21.44 9.69 -8.36
CA PRO A 168 -20.92 10.58 -7.33
C PRO A 168 -20.09 11.77 -7.86
N LEU A 169 -19.61 11.72 -9.10
CA LEU A 169 -18.94 12.85 -9.76
C LEU A 169 -19.82 14.10 -9.86
N HIS A 170 -21.14 13.95 -9.86
CA HIS A 170 -22.11 15.04 -9.95
C HIS A 170 -22.89 15.19 -8.62
N PRO A 171 -22.27 15.73 -7.56
CA PRO A 171 -22.87 15.82 -6.22
C PRO A 171 -24.08 16.76 -6.14
N ASP A 172 -24.21 17.68 -7.10
CA ASP A 172 -25.35 18.58 -7.29
C ASP A 172 -26.59 17.84 -7.82
N ILE A 173 -26.37 16.84 -8.68
CA ILE A 173 -27.44 16.00 -9.25
C ILE A 173 -27.78 14.85 -8.31
N PHE A 174 -26.77 14.15 -7.79
CA PHE A 174 -26.93 12.94 -6.96
C PHE A 174 -26.62 13.22 -5.49
N ALA A 175 -27.25 14.26 -4.92
CA ALA A 175 -27.03 14.68 -3.54
C ALA A 175 -27.30 13.57 -2.50
N GLY A 176 -28.21 12.64 -2.79
CA GLY A 176 -28.48 11.47 -1.96
C GLY A 176 -27.28 10.53 -1.84
N CYS A 177 -26.59 10.27 -2.95
CA CYS A 177 -25.38 9.44 -2.97
C CYS A 177 -24.27 10.07 -2.14
N ARG A 178 -23.99 11.37 -2.36
CA ARG A 178 -23.03 12.15 -1.57
C ARG A 178 -23.36 12.13 -0.07
N LYS A 179 -24.65 12.20 0.30
CA LYS A 179 -25.09 12.11 1.70
C LYS A 179 -24.76 10.74 2.29
N MET A 180 -25.09 9.66 1.58
CA MET A 180 -24.80 8.30 2.03
C MET A 180 -23.30 8.07 2.21
N GLU A 181 -22.47 8.51 1.27
CA GLU A 181 -21.00 8.40 1.40
C GLU A 181 -20.48 9.11 2.66
N ALA A 182 -20.96 10.33 2.91
CA ALA A 182 -20.59 11.08 4.11
C ALA A 182 -21.06 10.42 5.42
N GLU A 183 -22.26 9.83 5.42
CA GLU A 183 -22.80 9.10 6.57
C GLU A 183 -22.01 7.82 6.85
N ILE A 184 -21.70 7.04 5.83
CA ILE A 184 -20.87 5.82 5.96
C ILE A 184 -19.52 6.18 6.56
N VAL A 185 -18.86 7.19 6.00
CA VAL A 185 -17.60 7.71 6.51
C VAL A 185 -17.70 8.07 8.01
N HIS A 186 -18.77 8.76 8.41
CA HIS A 186 -18.94 9.17 9.80
C HIS A 186 -19.21 7.99 10.73
N ILE A 187 -20.04 7.04 10.30
CA ILE A 187 -20.33 5.81 11.05
C ILE A 187 -19.03 5.04 11.28
N VAL A 188 -18.25 4.79 10.23
CA VAL A 188 -16.99 4.04 10.35
C VAL A 188 -15.98 4.81 11.20
N GLY A 189 -15.85 6.13 11.03
CA GLY A 189 -14.97 6.94 11.88
C GLY A 189 -15.32 6.86 13.37
N ASN A 190 -16.60 6.82 13.70
CA ASN A 190 -17.07 6.63 15.07
C ASN A 190 -16.79 5.21 15.59
N LEU A 191 -16.97 4.17 14.76
CA LEU A 191 -16.65 2.78 15.12
C LEU A 191 -15.16 2.60 15.47
N PHE A 192 -14.27 3.36 14.84
CA PHE A 192 -12.84 3.38 15.13
C PHE A 192 -12.43 4.47 16.14
N HIS A 193 -13.37 4.98 16.93
CA HIS A 193 -13.12 5.92 18.03
C HIS A 193 -12.42 7.23 17.62
N GLY A 194 -12.68 7.74 16.42
CA GLY A 194 -12.04 8.97 15.93
C GLY A 194 -12.46 10.27 16.65
N GLY A 195 -13.52 10.23 17.46
CA GLY A 195 -13.94 11.32 18.37
C GLY A 195 -14.46 12.60 17.68
N SER A 196 -14.58 13.70 18.44
CA SER A 196 -14.98 15.01 17.89
C SER A 196 -13.90 15.66 17.01
N ASN A 197 -12.65 15.20 17.10
CA ASN A 197 -11.60 15.63 16.18
C ASN A 197 -11.95 15.20 14.75
N CYS A 198 -12.65 14.06 14.53
CA CYS A 198 -13.26 13.70 13.24
C CYS A 198 -14.23 14.73 12.65
N ARG A 199 -14.63 15.75 13.42
CA ARG A 199 -15.53 16.83 12.98
C ARG A 199 -14.81 18.15 12.68
N GLY A 200 -13.51 18.31 13.02
CA GLY A 200 -12.84 19.62 13.04
C GLY A 200 -11.45 19.72 12.37
N THR A 201 -10.74 18.61 12.15
CA THR A 201 -9.37 18.63 11.58
C THR A 201 -9.34 17.84 10.28
N VAL A 202 -9.70 18.43 9.14
CA VAL A 202 -9.62 17.88 7.75
C VAL A 202 -9.30 16.37 7.66
N TYR A 203 -10.25 15.51 8.03
CA TYR A 203 -10.17 14.08 7.74
C TYR A 203 -10.62 13.92 6.29
N LEU A 204 -9.72 13.56 5.37
CA LEU A 204 -10.05 13.25 3.98
C LEU A 204 -10.66 11.84 3.89
N ASN A 205 -11.78 11.61 4.54
CA ASN A 205 -12.43 10.30 4.49
C ASN A 205 -13.14 10.11 3.15
N HIS A 206 -12.82 9.01 2.46
CA HIS A 206 -13.39 8.71 1.15
C HIS A 206 -13.93 7.29 1.12
N VAL A 207 -15.09 7.13 0.48
CA VAL A 207 -15.53 5.83 0.01
C VAL A 207 -14.67 5.50 -1.22
N THR A 208 -14.04 4.32 -1.19
CA THR A 208 -13.20 3.79 -2.25
C THR A 208 -13.84 2.55 -2.84
N SER A 209 -13.39 2.13 -4.02
CA SER A 209 -13.82 0.88 -4.66
C SER A 209 -13.21 -0.37 -4.00
N GLY A 210 -12.05 -0.20 -3.36
CA GLY A 210 -11.05 -1.24 -3.15
C GLY A 210 -10.25 -1.07 -1.85
N GLY A 211 -10.01 -2.15 -1.09
CA GLY A 211 -9.05 -2.10 0.03
C GLY A 211 -7.66 -1.81 -0.50
N THR A 212 -7.37 -2.32 -1.71
CA THR A 212 -6.22 -1.90 -2.50
C THR A 212 -6.23 -0.40 -2.80
N GLU A 213 -7.36 0.19 -3.24
CA GLU A 213 -7.44 1.63 -3.51
C GLU A 213 -7.26 2.45 -2.23
N SER A 214 -7.86 2.03 -1.11
CA SER A 214 -7.66 2.62 0.22
C SER A 214 -6.16 2.65 0.59
N ILE A 215 -5.45 1.53 0.44
CA ILE A 215 -4.01 1.47 0.69
C ILE A 215 -3.24 2.38 -0.29
N LEU A 216 -3.60 2.38 -1.58
CA LEU A 216 -2.93 3.22 -2.58
C LEU A 216 -3.08 4.71 -2.26
N LEU A 217 -4.30 5.17 -2.00
CA LEU A 217 -4.57 6.56 -1.64
C LEU A 217 -3.87 6.96 -0.33
N ALA A 218 -3.71 6.03 0.61
CA ALA A 218 -2.96 6.26 1.83
C ALA A 218 -1.49 6.51 1.58
N MET A 219 -0.86 5.60 0.85
CA MET A 219 0.56 5.73 0.55
C MET A 219 0.83 6.96 -0.31
N LEU A 220 -0.07 7.30 -1.24
CA LEU A 220 0.02 8.53 -2.02
C LEU A 220 -0.04 9.78 -1.13
N SER A 221 -0.94 9.79 -0.15
CA SER A 221 -1.08 10.89 0.82
C SER A 221 0.19 11.05 1.67
N TYR A 222 0.72 9.95 2.21
CA TYR A 222 1.97 9.97 2.99
C TYR A 222 3.18 10.38 2.16
N ARG A 223 3.26 9.95 0.89
CA ARG A 223 4.30 10.40 -0.03
C ARG A 223 4.23 11.92 -0.21
N ASN A 224 3.05 12.46 -0.48
CA ASN A 224 2.88 13.89 -0.70
C ASN A 224 3.21 14.70 0.56
N TYR A 225 2.80 14.22 1.73
CA TYR A 225 3.16 14.81 3.01
C TYR A 225 4.67 14.78 3.28
N ALA A 226 5.32 13.65 2.98
CA ALA A 226 6.78 13.50 3.09
C ALA A 226 7.53 14.44 2.14
N ASN A 227 7.04 14.62 0.91
CA ASN A 227 7.61 15.58 -0.04
C ASN A 227 7.56 17.01 0.48
N VAL A 228 6.45 17.42 1.12
CA VAL A 228 6.33 18.74 1.77
C VAL A 228 7.31 18.88 2.94
N LYS A 229 7.59 17.80 3.67
CA LYS A 229 8.65 17.73 4.69
C LYS A 229 10.08 17.70 4.13
N GLY A 230 10.26 17.70 2.81
CA GLY A 230 11.57 17.69 2.15
C GLY A 230 12.17 16.29 1.93
N ILE A 231 11.39 15.22 2.11
CA ILE A 231 11.84 13.85 1.84
C ILE A 231 11.67 13.57 0.34
N SER A 232 12.77 13.42 -0.39
CA SER A 232 12.75 13.23 -1.85
C SER A 232 12.50 11.79 -2.29
N GLU A 233 12.85 10.80 -1.47
CA GLU A 233 12.68 9.37 -1.75
C GLU A 233 11.95 8.67 -0.59
N PRO A 234 10.63 8.90 -0.42
CA PRO A 234 9.88 8.40 0.72
C PRO A 234 9.91 6.87 0.83
N GLU A 235 10.08 6.37 2.06
CA GLU A 235 10.20 4.94 2.39
C GLU A 235 9.03 4.47 3.26
N ILE A 236 8.40 3.36 2.87
CA ILE A 236 7.33 2.68 3.58
C ILE A 236 7.93 1.52 4.38
N LEU A 237 7.71 1.47 5.70
CA LEU A 237 8.06 0.31 6.52
C LEU A 237 6.83 -0.55 6.76
N VAL A 238 6.87 -1.79 6.29
CA VAL A 238 5.75 -2.73 6.41
C VAL A 238 6.21 -4.08 6.98
N PRO A 239 5.39 -4.82 7.72
CA PRO A 239 5.66 -6.22 8.00
C PRO A 239 5.70 -7.07 6.72
N ILE A 240 6.46 -8.17 6.69
CA ILE A 240 6.46 -9.11 5.54
C ILE A 240 5.08 -9.74 5.29
N THR A 241 4.20 -9.72 6.29
CA THR A 241 2.82 -10.21 6.22
C THR A 241 1.82 -9.17 5.72
N ALA A 242 2.25 -7.92 5.47
CA ALA A 242 1.39 -6.86 4.98
C ALA A 242 0.83 -7.17 3.58
N HIS A 243 -0.31 -6.57 3.25
CA HIS A 243 -0.97 -6.81 1.98
C HIS A 243 -0.09 -6.40 0.77
N ALA A 244 -0.10 -7.19 -0.31
CA ALA A 244 0.67 -6.90 -1.54
C ALA A 244 0.30 -5.56 -2.23
N ALA A 245 -0.74 -4.87 -1.74
CA ALA A 245 -1.10 -3.53 -2.19
C ALA A 245 -0.05 -2.49 -1.78
N PHE A 246 0.70 -2.69 -0.69
CA PHE A 246 1.80 -1.81 -0.32
C PHE A 246 2.96 -1.87 -1.32
N ASP A 247 3.32 -3.07 -1.79
CA ASP A 247 4.29 -3.24 -2.88
C ASP A 247 3.83 -2.57 -4.19
N LYS A 248 2.53 -2.72 -4.51
CA LYS A 248 1.92 -2.04 -5.64
C LYS A 248 1.98 -0.52 -5.48
N ALA A 249 1.70 0.01 -4.29
CA ALA A 249 1.78 1.44 -3.99
C ALA A 249 3.21 1.96 -4.14
N ALA A 250 4.19 1.24 -3.59
CA ALA A 250 5.59 1.57 -3.70
C ALA A 250 6.04 1.67 -5.16
N HIS A 251 5.64 0.69 -5.98
CA HIS A 251 5.91 0.69 -7.41
C HIS A 251 5.24 1.86 -8.15
N LEU A 252 3.93 2.05 -7.98
CA LEU A 252 3.15 3.06 -8.69
C LEU A 252 3.57 4.49 -8.32
N PHE A 253 3.85 4.74 -7.05
CA PHE A 253 4.13 6.08 -6.53
C PHE A 253 5.61 6.37 -6.36
N ARG A 254 6.49 5.44 -6.78
CA ARG A 254 7.95 5.52 -6.71
C ARG A 254 8.46 5.76 -5.29
N MET A 255 7.90 5.01 -4.35
CA MET A 255 8.36 4.99 -2.96
C MET A 255 9.25 3.77 -2.75
N ARG A 256 10.20 3.87 -1.81
CA ARG A 256 10.94 2.69 -1.35
C ARG A 256 10.04 1.92 -0.38
N ILE A 257 10.14 0.60 -0.39
CA ILE A 257 9.44 -0.26 0.56
C ILE A 257 10.45 -1.18 1.23
N ARG A 258 10.32 -1.34 2.54
CA ARG A 258 11.16 -2.22 3.33
C ARG A 258 10.30 -3.12 4.20
N HIS A 259 10.39 -4.42 3.92
CA HIS A 259 9.67 -5.45 4.68
C HIS A 259 10.44 -5.82 5.94
N ILE A 260 9.76 -5.70 7.07
CA ILE A 260 10.25 -6.06 8.40
C ILE A 260 9.84 -7.51 8.68
N PRO A 261 10.75 -8.38 9.13
CA PRO A 261 10.42 -9.76 9.44
C PRO A 261 9.46 -9.83 10.64
N VAL A 262 8.67 -10.90 10.67
CA VAL A 262 7.80 -11.24 11.81
C VAL A 262 8.51 -12.21 12.75
N GLY A 263 8.11 -12.19 14.02
CA GLY A 263 8.54 -13.17 15.02
C GLY A 263 7.78 -14.50 14.92
N ASN A 264 8.07 -15.42 15.85
CA ASN A 264 7.40 -16.72 15.92
C ASN A 264 5.88 -16.61 16.15
N ASN A 265 5.44 -15.50 16.75
CA ASN A 265 4.03 -15.17 16.96
C ASN A 265 3.34 -14.61 15.70
N GLN A 266 4.01 -14.57 14.54
CA GLN A 266 3.51 -14.01 13.28
C GLN A 266 3.14 -12.52 13.35
N LYS A 267 3.65 -11.80 14.37
CA LYS A 267 3.55 -10.34 14.51
C LYS A 267 4.87 -9.69 14.10
N VAL A 268 4.82 -8.44 13.66
CA VAL A 268 6.02 -7.68 13.33
C VAL A 268 6.99 -7.59 14.50
N ASP A 269 8.28 -7.74 14.20
CA ASP A 269 9.37 -7.53 15.16
C ASP A 269 9.60 -6.03 15.36
N ILE A 270 9.10 -5.49 16.48
CA ILE A 270 9.13 -4.05 16.81
C ILE A 270 10.56 -3.52 16.89
N ASP A 271 11.50 -4.29 17.43
CA ASP A 271 12.90 -3.88 17.52
C ASP A 271 13.53 -3.74 16.14
N LYS A 272 13.25 -4.68 15.23
CA LYS A 272 13.72 -4.57 13.84
C LYS A 272 13.02 -3.46 13.06
N MET A 273 11.73 -3.23 13.31
CA MET A 273 11.04 -2.07 12.73
C MET A 273 11.70 -0.77 13.17
N LYS A 274 11.99 -0.63 14.48
CA LYS A 274 12.70 0.52 15.03
C LYS A 274 14.10 0.71 14.44
N GLN A 275 14.87 -0.37 14.29
CA GLN A 275 16.19 -0.32 13.65
C GLN A 275 16.14 0.04 12.16
N ALA A 276 15.00 -0.21 11.51
CA ALA A 276 14.82 0.08 10.10
C ALA A 276 14.42 1.54 9.81
N ILE A 277 14.00 2.30 10.83
CA ILE A 277 13.63 3.71 10.69
C ILE A 277 14.81 4.53 10.19
N SER A 278 14.58 5.28 9.12
CA SER A 278 15.53 6.17 8.48
C SER A 278 14.98 7.59 8.37
N SER A 279 15.81 8.55 7.96
CA SER A 279 15.36 9.92 7.65
C SER A 279 14.34 9.99 6.52
N ASP A 280 14.28 8.96 5.69
CA ASP A 280 13.42 8.88 4.52
C ASP A 280 12.10 8.15 4.84
N THR A 281 11.97 7.55 6.03
CA THR A 281 10.78 6.82 6.43
C THR A 281 9.58 7.78 6.54
N CYS A 282 8.57 7.54 5.70
CA CYS A 282 7.39 8.40 5.60
C CYS A 282 6.16 7.84 6.30
N VAL A 283 6.09 6.52 6.51
CA VAL A 283 4.97 5.86 7.17
C VAL A 283 5.38 4.50 7.75
N LEU A 284 4.83 4.16 8.91
CA LEU A 284 4.87 2.82 9.49
C LEU A 284 3.51 2.13 9.28
N VAL A 285 3.53 0.84 8.96
CA VAL A 285 2.29 0.07 8.70
C VAL A 285 2.16 -1.07 9.71
N GLY A 286 0.94 -1.31 10.19
CA GLY A 286 0.56 -2.51 10.94
C GLY A 286 -0.76 -3.09 10.43
N SER A 287 -0.95 -4.41 10.51
CA SER A 287 -2.19 -5.08 10.05
C SER A 287 -3.08 -5.52 11.20
N ALA A 288 -4.39 -5.33 11.06
CA ALA A 288 -5.41 -5.67 12.06
C ALA A 288 -6.61 -6.44 11.45
N PRO A 289 -6.49 -7.76 11.24
CA PRO A 289 -5.28 -8.56 11.19
C PRO A 289 -4.67 -8.62 9.78
N ASN A 290 -3.51 -9.28 9.65
CA ASN A 290 -2.93 -9.58 8.36
C ASN A 290 -3.70 -10.69 7.60
N PHE A 291 -3.59 -10.71 6.27
CA PHE A 291 -4.25 -11.71 5.42
C PHE A 291 -3.63 -13.12 5.52
N PRO A 292 -2.29 -13.31 5.54
CA PRO A 292 -1.70 -14.64 5.50
C PRO A 292 -2.01 -15.55 6.70
N THR A 293 -2.00 -15.01 7.92
CA THR A 293 -2.14 -15.79 9.16
C THR A 293 -3.33 -15.37 10.03
N GLY A 294 -3.98 -14.25 9.72
CA GLY A 294 -5.07 -13.73 10.55
C GLY A 294 -4.60 -13.17 11.89
N THR A 295 -3.29 -12.96 12.07
CA THR A 295 -2.72 -12.37 13.30
C THR A 295 -2.79 -10.84 13.25
N MET A 296 -3.13 -10.23 14.40
CA MET A 296 -3.06 -8.78 14.59
C MET A 296 -1.68 -8.37 15.09
N ASP A 297 -1.06 -7.39 14.40
CA ASP A 297 0.18 -6.77 14.83
C ASP A 297 -0.01 -5.97 16.12
N ASP A 298 1.08 -5.68 16.82
CA ASP A 298 1.05 -4.81 18.01
C ASP A 298 0.96 -3.33 17.61
N ILE A 299 -0.25 -2.89 17.28
CA ILE A 299 -0.50 -1.53 16.79
C ILE A 299 -0.14 -0.47 17.84
N GLU A 300 -0.33 -0.77 19.13
CA GLU A 300 0.06 0.13 20.22
C GLU A 300 1.56 0.41 20.20
N GLN A 301 2.40 -0.62 20.09
CA GLN A 301 3.85 -0.43 19.99
C GLN A 301 4.27 0.28 18.70
N ILE A 302 3.63 -0.01 17.56
CA ILE A 302 3.90 0.70 16.30
C ILE A 302 3.51 2.18 16.42
N ALA A 303 2.37 2.49 17.04
CA ALA A 303 1.90 3.85 17.28
C ALA A 303 2.85 4.62 18.21
N GLN A 304 3.39 3.97 19.25
CA GLN A 304 4.41 4.55 20.13
C GLN A 304 5.70 4.87 19.37
N LEU A 305 6.14 3.99 18.45
CA LEU A 305 7.26 4.30 17.55
C LEU A 305 6.94 5.50 16.64
N GLY A 306 5.76 5.52 16.03
CA GLY A 306 5.31 6.62 15.18
C GLY A 306 5.36 7.97 15.90
N GLN A 307 4.84 8.03 17.13
CA GLN A 307 4.91 9.23 17.97
C GLN A 307 6.34 9.63 18.31
N LYS A 308 7.16 8.67 18.74
CA LYS A 308 8.54 8.92 19.16
C LYS A 308 9.41 9.50 18.03
N TYR A 309 9.20 9.03 16.80
CA TYR A 309 9.97 9.46 15.64
C TYR A 309 9.24 10.49 14.77
N ASN A 310 8.03 10.92 15.16
CA ASN A 310 7.16 11.81 14.38
C ASN A 310 6.88 11.30 12.95
N ILE A 311 6.63 9.99 12.85
CA ILE A 311 6.32 9.26 11.61
C ILE A 311 4.85 8.82 11.68
N PRO A 312 4.04 9.13 10.67
CA PRO A 312 2.65 8.66 10.58
C PRO A 312 2.53 7.12 10.63
N VAL A 313 1.41 6.62 11.18
CA VAL A 313 1.11 5.18 11.25
C VAL A 313 -0.20 4.87 10.53
N HIS A 314 -0.13 3.95 9.56
CA HIS A 314 -1.29 3.38 8.88
C HIS A 314 -1.64 2.00 9.43
N VAL A 315 -2.91 1.81 9.79
CA VAL A 315 -3.43 0.50 10.20
C VAL A 315 -4.25 -0.10 9.05
N ASP A 316 -3.81 -1.23 8.52
CA ASP A 316 -4.58 -2.02 7.57
C ASP A 316 -5.59 -2.90 8.32
N ALA A 317 -6.81 -2.40 8.46
CA ALA A 317 -7.94 -3.15 8.99
C ALA A 317 -8.89 -3.59 7.86
N CYS A 318 -8.39 -3.73 6.63
CA CYS A 318 -9.24 -4.10 5.49
C CYS A 318 -9.87 -5.47 5.67
N LEU A 319 -9.20 -6.43 6.33
CA LEU A 319 -9.77 -7.76 6.58
C LEU A 319 -10.66 -7.77 7.83
N GLY A 320 -10.13 -7.24 8.94
CA GLY A 320 -10.74 -7.38 10.26
C GLY A 320 -11.65 -6.26 10.69
N GLY A 321 -11.67 -5.11 10.01
CA GLY A 321 -12.21 -3.87 10.56
C GLY A 321 -13.61 -3.98 11.17
N PHE A 322 -14.58 -4.52 10.42
CA PHE A 322 -15.95 -4.72 10.91
C PHE A 322 -16.16 -5.94 11.81
N LEU A 323 -15.11 -6.71 12.08
CA LEU A 323 -15.11 -7.73 13.13
C LEU A 323 -14.53 -7.13 14.42
N ILE A 324 -13.31 -6.60 14.33
CA ILE A 324 -12.48 -6.20 15.48
C ILE A 324 -13.11 -5.07 16.30
N VAL A 325 -13.90 -4.19 15.68
CA VAL A 325 -14.60 -3.10 16.37
C VAL A 325 -15.72 -3.60 17.29
N PHE A 326 -16.28 -4.79 17.05
CA PHE A 326 -17.34 -5.38 17.89
C PHE A 326 -16.83 -6.48 18.83
N MET A 327 -15.56 -6.89 18.72
CA MET A 327 -15.01 -7.99 19.50
C MET A 327 -15.07 -7.75 21.01
N GLU A 328 -14.86 -6.50 21.46
CA GLU A 328 -14.96 -6.11 22.87
C GLU A 328 -16.38 -6.31 23.40
N GLU A 329 -17.40 -5.87 22.66
CA GLU A 329 -18.82 -6.07 23.00
C GLU A 329 -19.22 -7.55 23.00
N CYS A 330 -18.59 -8.37 22.16
CA CYS A 330 -18.79 -9.81 22.11
C CYS A 330 -18.03 -10.59 23.21
N GLY A 331 -17.33 -9.92 24.13
CA GLY A 331 -16.60 -10.57 25.24
C GLY A 331 -15.21 -11.08 24.87
N TYR A 332 -14.65 -10.66 23.73
CA TYR A 332 -13.31 -10.99 23.26
C TYR A 332 -12.45 -9.72 23.16
N PRO A 333 -12.03 -9.12 24.28
CA PRO A 333 -11.29 -7.86 24.27
C PRO A 333 -9.96 -8.01 23.52
N LEU A 334 -9.69 -7.05 22.63
CA LEU A 334 -8.45 -6.96 21.86
C LEU A 334 -7.59 -5.80 22.37
N MET A 335 -6.29 -5.84 22.08
CA MET A 335 -5.42 -4.68 22.31
C MET A 335 -5.88 -3.50 21.44
N PRO A 336 -5.69 -2.23 21.88
CA PRO A 336 -6.06 -1.08 21.06
C PRO A 336 -5.39 -1.11 19.69
N PHE A 337 -6.16 -0.77 18.64
CA PHE A 337 -5.70 -0.82 17.25
C PHE A 337 -6.16 0.38 16.41
N ASP A 338 -6.90 1.31 17.00
CA ASP A 338 -7.63 2.36 16.28
C ASP A 338 -7.18 3.77 16.70
N PHE A 339 -7.98 4.79 16.41
CA PHE A 339 -7.67 6.19 16.68
C PHE A 339 -7.61 6.55 18.18
N ARG A 340 -7.92 5.63 19.09
CA ARG A 340 -7.58 5.76 20.52
C ARG A 340 -6.07 5.91 20.72
N LEU A 341 -5.27 5.36 19.81
CA LEU A 341 -3.82 5.47 19.80
C LEU A 341 -3.40 6.74 19.06
N SER A 342 -2.84 7.73 19.77
CA SER A 342 -2.45 9.03 19.21
C SER A 342 -1.36 8.99 18.12
N GLY A 343 -0.73 7.83 17.91
CA GLY A 343 0.24 7.63 16.82
C GLY A 343 -0.39 7.14 15.53
N VAL A 344 -1.60 6.60 15.59
CA VAL A 344 -2.35 6.14 14.41
C VAL A 344 -2.88 7.35 13.67
N THR A 345 -2.52 7.47 12.40
CA THR A 345 -2.89 8.59 11.52
C THR A 345 -3.76 8.15 10.34
N SER A 346 -4.06 6.87 10.17
CA SER A 346 -5.04 6.44 9.16
C SER A 346 -5.40 4.98 9.37
N ILE A 347 -6.60 4.60 8.94
CA ILE A 347 -7.09 3.22 9.00
C ILE A 347 -7.82 2.92 7.70
N SER A 348 -7.51 1.80 7.07
CA SER A 348 -8.29 1.29 5.93
C SER A 348 -9.25 0.19 6.38
N CYS A 349 -10.51 0.22 5.92
CA CYS A 349 -11.55 -0.72 6.36
C CYS A 349 -12.53 -1.07 5.24
N ASP A 350 -12.71 -2.37 4.96
CA ASP A 350 -13.56 -2.82 3.86
C ASP A 350 -14.99 -3.11 4.30
N THR A 351 -15.95 -2.30 3.84
CA THR A 351 -17.39 -2.51 4.08
C THR A 351 -17.98 -3.74 3.36
N HIS A 352 -17.44 -4.17 2.21
CA HIS A 352 -17.96 -5.34 1.49
C HIS A 352 -17.41 -6.69 1.98
N LYS A 353 -16.56 -6.70 3.02
CA LYS A 353 -16.13 -7.94 3.66
C LYS A 353 -17.08 -8.27 4.81
N VAL A 354 -16.61 -8.16 6.05
CA VAL A 354 -17.35 -8.60 7.25
C VAL A 354 -18.59 -7.73 7.53
N CYS A 355 -18.71 -6.54 6.93
CA CYS A 355 -19.94 -5.72 6.99
C CYS A 355 -20.98 -6.04 5.91
N VAL A 356 -20.68 -7.00 5.01
CA VAL A 356 -21.70 -7.64 4.17
C VAL A 356 -22.42 -6.67 3.20
N LEU A 357 -21.75 -5.59 2.79
CA LEU A 357 -22.24 -4.68 1.73
C LEU A 357 -21.81 -5.18 0.33
N PHE A 358 -22.42 -4.64 -0.75
CA PHE A 358 -22.04 -5.00 -2.13
C PHE A 358 -20.54 -4.86 -2.37
N ARG A 359 -19.98 -5.74 -3.21
CA ARG A 359 -18.53 -5.90 -3.51
C ARG A 359 -17.79 -4.61 -3.90
N ASN A 360 -18.50 -3.54 -4.25
CA ASN A 360 -17.97 -2.29 -4.80
C ASN A 360 -17.97 -1.08 -3.84
N LEU A 361 -18.46 -1.20 -2.59
CA LEU A 361 -18.30 -0.12 -1.58
C LEU A 361 -17.23 -0.49 -0.54
N ARG A 362 -16.30 0.43 -0.28
CA ARG A 362 -15.24 0.35 0.75
C ARG A 362 -14.94 1.72 1.34
N CYS A 363 -14.35 1.80 2.52
CA CYS A 363 -14.00 3.07 3.14
C CYS A 363 -12.50 3.15 3.43
N ALA A 364 -11.89 4.27 3.08
CA ALA A 364 -10.58 4.66 3.58
C ALA A 364 -10.77 5.81 4.58
N LEU A 365 -10.22 5.66 5.78
CA LEU A 365 -10.16 6.75 6.76
C LEU A 365 -8.74 7.30 6.90
N TYR A 366 -8.65 8.62 6.89
CA TYR A 366 -7.40 9.37 6.97
C TYR A 366 -7.49 10.39 8.09
N LEU A 367 -6.45 10.47 8.93
CA LEU A 367 -6.16 11.64 9.77
C LEU A 367 -5.12 12.54 9.08
#